data_AF-A0A352A361-F1
#
_entry.id   AF-A0A352A361-F1
#
_cell.length_a   1.000
_cell.length_b   1.000
_cell.length_c   1.000
_cell.angle_alpha   90.00
_cell.angle_beta   90.00
_cell.angle_gamma   90.00
#
_symmetry.space_group_name_H-M   'P 1'
#
loop_
_entity.id
_entity.type
_entity.pdbx_description
1 polymer ?
#
loop_
_entity_poly.entity_id
_entity_poly.type
_entity_poly.pdbx_seq_one_letter_code
_entity_poly.pdbx_strand_id
1 'polypeptide(L)'
;MIVSFKQLELFRDLKIRKSEISESEVDLFNSKTDTGKSIQVYPQHVISLLNKVKTKEISEEHFLEWVNTVMFTDLFKYCEGYCDCIASVISELEEIDEEDKELHDGKSANILMSYTSRW
;
A
#
# COMPACT_ATOMS: atom_id res chain seq x y z
N MET A 1 7.36 -16.45 9.72
CA MET A 1 7.97 -16.77 8.41
C MET A 1 9.06 -15.75 8.11
N ILE A 2 10.08 -16.11 7.33
CA ILE A 2 11.08 -15.14 6.83
C ILE A 2 10.71 -14.80 5.39
N VAL A 3 10.56 -13.51 5.10
CA VAL A 3 10.21 -12.99 3.78
C VAL A 3 11.39 -12.21 3.21
N SER A 4 11.64 -12.32 1.90
CA SER A 4 12.74 -11.59 1.28
C SER A 4 12.48 -10.08 1.27
N PHE A 5 13.44 -9.31 1.78
CA PHE A 5 13.40 -7.84 1.71
C PHE A 5 13.22 -7.34 0.27
N LYS A 6 13.88 -7.98 -0.70
CA LYS A 6 13.79 -7.61 -2.12
C LYS A 6 12.39 -7.86 -2.70
N GLN A 7 11.72 -8.95 -2.32
CA GLN A 7 10.34 -9.20 -2.73
C GLN A 7 9.41 -8.12 -2.15
N LEU A 8 9.61 -7.73 -0.90
CA LEU A 8 8.81 -6.67 -0.28
C LEU A 8 9.05 -5.29 -0.92
N GLU A 9 10.25 -4.99 -1.41
CA GLU A 9 10.49 -3.78 -2.22
C GLU A 9 9.72 -3.80 -3.54
N LEU A 10 9.66 -4.96 -4.20
CA LEU A 10 8.88 -5.12 -5.44
C LEU A 10 7.38 -5.00 -5.17
N PHE A 11 6.90 -5.57 -4.06
CA PHE A 11 5.51 -5.46 -3.63
C PHE A 11 5.13 -4.02 -3.25
N ARG A 12 6.01 -3.29 -2.55
CA ARG A 12 5.82 -1.86 -2.25
C ARG A 12 5.48 -1.05 -3.50
N ASP A 13 6.11 -1.38 -4.63
CA ASP A 13 5.92 -0.69 -5.89
C ASP A 13 4.81 -1.31 -6.77
N LEU A 14 4.07 -2.30 -6.24
CA LEU A 14 3.10 -3.16 -6.94
C LEU A 14 3.65 -3.75 -8.24
N LYS A 15 4.91 -4.20 -8.23
CA LYS A 15 5.55 -4.93 -9.34
C LYS A 15 5.30 -6.43 -9.28
N ILE A 16 4.96 -6.94 -8.10
CA ILE A 16 4.55 -8.32 -7.84
C ILE A 16 3.29 -8.30 -6.97
N ARG A 17 2.50 -9.36 -7.02
CA ARG A 17 1.34 -9.59 -6.16
C ARG A 17 1.75 -10.16 -4.80
N LYS A 18 0.85 -10.08 -3.83
CA LYS A 18 1.02 -10.72 -2.52
C LYS A 18 1.26 -12.24 -2.63
N SER A 19 0.57 -12.90 -3.55
CA SER A 19 0.74 -14.34 -3.83
C SER A 19 2.13 -14.73 -4.34
N GLU A 20 2.90 -13.77 -4.88
CA GLU A 20 4.28 -14.00 -5.32
C GLU A 20 5.30 -13.85 -4.17
N ILE A 21 4.85 -13.36 -3.01
CA ILE A 21 5.64 -13.27 -1.78
C ILE A 21 5.47 -14.55 -0.95
N SER A 22 4.26 -15.10 -0.95
CA SER A 22 3.86 -16.27 -0.17
C SER A 22 2.87 -17.12 -0.96
N GLU A 23 3.20 -18.40 -1.19
CA GLU A 23 2.36 -19.36 -1.94
C GLU A 23 1.07 -19.76 -1.21
N SER A 24 0.92 -19.40 0.06
CA SER A 24 -0.29 -19.59 0.84
C SER A 24 -0.83 -18.22 1.26
N GLU A 25 -2.12 -18.14 1.62
CA GLU A 25 -2.70 -17.05 2.44
C GLU A 25 -2.01 -16.94 3.82
N VAL A 26 -0.70 -17.18 3.90
CA VAL A 26 0.10 -17.09 5.10
C VAL A 26 0.06 -15.65 5.56
N ASP A 27 -0.32 -15.56 6.82
CA ASP A 27 -0.37 -14.41 7.69
C ASP A 27 0.96 -13.63 7.69
N LEU A 28 1.11 -12.67 6.76
CA LEU A 28 2.25 -11.75 6.70
C LEU A 28 2.41 -10.96 8.01
N PHE A 29 1.34 -10.87 8.80
CA PHE A 29 1.28 -10.25 10.13
C PHE A 29 2.34 -10.79 11.11
N ASN A 30 2.64 -12.09 11.05
CA ASN A 30 3.61 -12.74 11.94
C ASN A 30 4.96 -13.03 11.25
N SER A 31 5.25 -12.29 10.19
CA SER A 31 6.46 -12.46 9.38
C SER A 31 7.54 -11.44 9.72
N LYS A 32 8.79 -11.79 9.42
CA LYS A 32 9.95 -10.91 9.53
C LYS A 32 10.71 -10.91 8.23
N THR A 33 11.42 -9.82 7.95
CA THR A 33 12.30 -9.78 6.78
C THR A 33 13.58 -10.55 7.04
N ASP A 34 14.17 -11.10 5.98
CA ASP A 34 15.50 -11.74 5.99
C ASP A 34 16.64 -10.82 6.46
N THR A 35 16.44 -9.50 6.40
CA THR A 35 17.37 -8.49 6.91
C THR A 35 17.06 -8.02 8.34
N GLY A 36 15.91 -8.40 8.90
CA GLY A 36 15.41 -7.88 10.17
C GLY A 36 14.97 -6.41 10.13
N LYS A 37 14.91 -5.78 8.96
CA LYS A 37 14.49 -4.38 8.75
C LYS A 37 13.16 -4.30 8.01
N SER A 38 12.32 -3.35 8.37
CA SER A 38 11.09 -3.02 7.62
C SER A 38 11.39 -2.20 6.37
N ILE A 39 10.52 -2.31 5.37
CA ILE A 39 10.56 -1.54 4.13
C ILE A 39 10.00 -0.15 4.38
N GLN A 40 10.76 0.86 3.95
CA GLN A 40 10.31 2.24 4.04
C GLN A 40 9.34 2.58 2.90
N VAL A 41 8.17 3.09 3.28
CA VAL A 41 7.17 3.67 2.38
C VAL A 41 7.31 5.18 2.46
N TYR A 42 7.40 5.81 1.28
CA TYR A 42 7.60 7.24 1.12
C TYR A 42 6.46 7.81 0.30
N PRO A 43 6.22 9.13 0.34
CA PRO A 43 5.13 9.74 -0.42
C PRO A 43 5.18 9.42 -1.91
N GLN A 44 6.38 9.41 -2.53
CA GLN A 44 6.51 9.08 -3.95
C GLN A 44 6.03 7.67 -4.32
N HIS A 45 6.11 6.70 -3.40
CA HIS A 45 5.60 5.35 -3.64
C HIS A 45 4.08 5.39 -3.71
N VAL A 46 3.44 6.01 -2.72
CA VAL A 46 1.98 6.17 -2.67
C VAL A 46 1.47 6.94 -3.89
N ILE A 47 2.07 8.09 -4.19
CA ILE A 47 1.69 8.92 -5.35
C ILE A 47 1.80 8.14 -6.67
N SER A 48 2.87 7.36 -6.84
CA SER A 48 3.06 6.52 -8.02
C SER A 48 1.93 5.49 -8.16
N LEU A 49 1.55 4.81 -7.06
CA LEU A 49 0.47 3.84 -7.09
C LEU A 49 -0.90 4.49 -7.35
N LEU A 50 -1.20 5.62 -6.71
CA LEU A 50 -2.44 6.37 -6.96
C LEU A 50 -2.56 6.79 -8.44
N ASN A 51 -1.45 7.22 -9.04
CA ASN A 51 -1.42 7.54 -10.47
C ASN A 51 -1.68 6.29 -11.34
N LYS A 52 -1.11 5.13 -11.01
CA LYS A 52 -1.36 3.88 -11.72
C LYS A 52 -2.82 3.44 -11.64
N VAL A 53 -3.47 3.60 -10.48
CA VAL A 53 -4.93 3.36 -10.34
C VAL A 53 -5.69 4.31 -11.25
N LYS A 54 -5.36 5.61 -11.21
CA LYS A 54 -5.99 6.66 -12.03
C LYS A 54 -5.85 6.40 -13.54
N THR A 55 -4.70 5.91 -13.99
CA THR A 55 -4.45 5.56 -15.40
C THR A 55 -4.95 4.16 -15.77
N LYS A 56 -5.55 3.43 -14.83
CA LYS A 56 -6.02 2.04 -14.97
C LYS A 56 -4.90 1.05 -15.34
N GLU A 57 -3.66 1.37 -14.98
CA GLU A 57 -2.52 0.45 -15.10
C GLU A 57 -2.58 -0.68 -14.05
N ILE A 58 -3.19 -0.41 -12.90
CA ILE A 58 -3.53 -1.40 -11.88
C ILE A 58 -5.00 -1.28 -11.50
N SER A 59 -5.62 -2.39 -11.08
CA SER A 59 -6.97 -2.36 -10.54
C SER A 59 -6.98 -1.76 -9.14
N GLU A 60 -8.13 -1.20 -8.79
CA GLU A 60 -8.44 -0.73 -7.45
C GLU A 60 -8.32 -1.84 -6.40
N GLU A 61 -8.93 -3.01 -6.63
CA GLU A 61 -8.82 -4.19 -5.76
C GLU A 61 -7.35 -4.53 -5.42
N HIS A 62 -6.48 -4.50 -6.43
CA HIS A 62 -5.05 -4.80 -6.23
C HIS A 62 -4.33 -3.70 -5.44
N PHE A 63 -4.78 -2.46 -5.54
CA PHE A 63 -4.27 -1.37 -4.74
C PHE A 63 -4.78 -1.42 -3.28
N LEU A 64 -6.04 -1.79 -3.06
CA LEU A 64 -6.61 -1.94 -1.71
C LEU A 64 -5.99 -3.13 -0.96
N GLU A 65 -5.71 -4.25 -1.64
CA GLU A 65 -4.93 -5.36 -1.07
C GLU A 65 -3.55 -4.88 -0.55
N TRP A 66 -2.92 -3.96 -1.29
CA TRP A 66 -1.65 -3.36 -0.89
C TRP A 66 -1.79 -2.44 0.32
N VAL A 67 -2.82 -1.58 0.34
CA VAL A 67 -3.14 -0.68 1.47
C VAL A 67 -3.29 -1.50 2.76
N ASN A 68 -4.12 -2.54 2.74
CA ASN A 68 -4.32 -3.44 3.87
C ASN A 68 -3.01 -4.10 4.31
N THR A 69 -2.24 -4.64 3.37
CA THR A 69 -0.98 -5.32 3.71
C THR A 69 0.05 -4.36 4.32
N VAL A 70 0.14 -3.13 3.82
CA VAL A 70 1.08 -2.12 4.33
C VAL A 70 0.65 -1.58 5.68
N MET A 71 -0.66 -1.41 5.91
CA MET A 71 -1.20 -0.92 7.18
C MET A 71 -1.04 -1.94 8.31
N PHE A 72 -1.36 -3.21 8.03
CA PHE A 72 -1.53 -4.21 9.08
C PHE A 72 -0.29 -5.09 9.34
N THR A 73 0.83 -4.86 8.65
CA THR A 73 2.06 -5.64 8.85
C THR A 73 3.23 -4.79 9.30
N ASP A 74 4.04 -5.32 10.22
CA ASP A 74 5.29 -4.69 10.67
C ASP A 74 6.42 -4.74 9.61
N LEU A 75 6.13 -5.31 8.44
CA LEU A 75 7.05 -5.43 7.31
C LEU A 75 7.28 -4.07 6.63
N PHE A 76 6.38 -3.11 6.82
CA PHE A 76 6.45 -1.77 6.25
C PHE A 76 6.47 -0.71 7.36
N LYS A 77 7.19 0.39 7.12
CA LYS A 77 7.20 1.56 7.99
C LYS A 77 7.12 2.82 7.14
N TYR A 78 6.32 3.79 7.57
CA TYR A 78 6.26 5.09 6.92
C TYR A 78 7.51 5.92 7.23
N CYS A 79 8.00 6.66 6.24
CA CYS A 79 9.12 7.57 6.41
C CYS A 79 8.81 8.60 7.50
N GLU A 80 9.73 8.81 8.46
CA GLU A 80 9.50 9.62 9.66
C GLU A 80 9.03 11.06 9.36
N GLY A 81 9.56 11.71 8.32
CA GLY A 81 9.17 13.08 7.97
C GLY A 81 7.74 13.23 7.43
N TYR A 82 7.10 12.11 7.10
CA TYR A 82 5.84 12.06 6.36
C TYR A 82 4.87 11.01 6.94
N CYS A 83 5.20 10.45 8.11
CA CYS A 83 4.50 9.32 8.69
C CYS A 83 3.01 9.59 8.88
N ASP A 84 2.67 10.71 9.52
CA ASP A 84 1.27 11.08 9.80
C ASP A 84 0.48 11.31 8.52
N CYS A 85 1.10 11.95 7.52
CA CYS A 85 0.45 12.22 6.26
C CYS A 85 0.26 10.94 5.43
N ILE A 86 1.21 10.00 5.45
CA ILE A 86 1.05 8.70 4.76
C ILE A 86 -0.03 7.91 5.48
N ALA A 87 0.04 7.81 6.81
CA ALA A 87 -0.94 7.11 7.62
C ALA A 87 -2.35 7.62 7.36
N SER A 88 -2.55 8.95 7.33
CA SER A 88 -3.86 9.55 7.00
C SER A 88 -4.38 9.13 5.64
N VAL A 89 -3.51 9.07 4.60
CA VAL A 89 -3.90 8.62 3.27
C VAL A 89 -4.29 7.15 3.27
N ILE A 90 -3.45 6.30 3.88
CA ILE A 90 -3.67 4.85 3.94
C ILE A 90 -4.95 4.53 4.72
N SER A 91 -5.22 5.24 5.83
CA SER A 91 -6.46 5.08 6.60
C SER A 91 -7.71 5.44 5.79
N GLU A 92 -7.72 6.59 5.09
CA GLU A 92 -8.87 6.93 4.26
C GLU A 92 -9.09 5.94 3.10
N LEU A 93 -8.02 5.32 2.58
CA LEU A 93 -8.14 4.29 1.54
C LEU A 93 -8.65 2.96 2.08
N GLU A 94 -8.29 2.62 3.32
CA GLU A 94 -8.77 1.40 3.98
C GLU A 94 -10.24 1.52 4.37
N GLU A 95 -10.70 2.68 4.86
CA GLU A 95 -12.12 2.95 5.08
C GLU A 95 -12.97 2.78 3.80
N ILE A 96 -12.42 3.13 2.64
CA ILE A 96 -13.09 2.94 1.35
C ILE A 96 -13.27 1.44 1.02
N ASP A 97 -12.25 0.62 1.32
CA ASP A 97 -12.29 -0.84 1.15
C ASP A 97 -13.29 -1.50 2.12
N GLU A 98 -13.29 -1.11 3.39
CA GLU A 98 -14.23 -1.64 4.40
C GLU A 98 -15.69 -1.31 4.07
N GLU A 99 -15.96 -0.17 3.44
CA GLU A 99 -17.32 0.27 3.10
C GLU A 99 -17.82 -0.23 1.72
N ASP A 100 -17.07 -1.10 1.02
CA ASP A 100 -17.35 -1.54 -0.37
C ASP A 100 -17.59 -0.35 -1.32
N LYS A 101 -16.93 0.80 -1.06
CA LYS A 101 -17.08 2.01 -1.89
C LYS A 101 -16.09 1.97 -3.05
N GLU A 102 -16.55 2.29 -4.26
CA GLU A 102 -15.63 2.43 -5.40
C GLU A 102 -14.72 3.66 -5.24
N LEU A 103 -13.42 3.52 -5.52
CA LEU A 103 -12.42 4.60 -5.58
C LEU A 103 -12.75 5.61 -6.69
N HIS A 104 -13.67 5.26 -7.60
CA HIS A 104 -14.18 6.12 -8.64
C HIS A 104 -15.48 6.86 -8.29
N ASP A 105 -16.06 6.59 -7.12
CA ASP A 105 -17.19 7.38 -6.67
C ASP A 105 -16.73 8.83 -6.43
N GLY A 106 -17.55 9.83 -6.75
CA GLY A 106 -17.11 11.23 -6.91
C GLY A 106 -16.40 11.86 -5.68
N LYS A 107 -16.53 11.23 -4.51
CA LYS A 107 -15.83 11.58 -3.26
C LYS A 107 -14.40 11.01 -3.24
N SER A 108 -14.23 9.76 -3.62
CA SER A 108 -12.99 9.00 -3.69
C SER A 108 -12.03 9.52 -4.78
N ALA A 109 -12.58 9.90 -5.94
CA ALA A 109 -11.77 10.53 -7.00
C ALA A 109 -11.23 11.92 -6.60
N ASN A 110 -11.97 12.68 -5.78
CA ASN A 110 -11.50 13.94 -5.21
C ASN A 110 -10.42 13.74 -4.13
N ILE A 111 -10.53 12.67 -3.35
CA ILE A 111 -9.53 12.22 -2.38
C ILE A 111 -8.19 11.97 -3.11
N LEU A 112 -8.19 11.17 -4.19
CA LEU A 112 -7.00 10.93 -5.04
C LEU A 112 -6.37 12.22 -5.60
N MET A 113 -7.19 13.19 -6.04
CA MET A 113 -6.73 14.48 -6.55
C MET A 113 -6.15 15.38 -5.45
N SER A 114 -6.75 15.37 -4.26
CA SER A 114 -6.28 16.17 -3.12
C SER A 114 -4.91 15.69 -2.65
N TYR A 115 -4.66 14.37 -2.66
CA TYR A 115 -3.43 13.79 -2.15
C TYR A 115 -2.25 13.89 -3.10
N THR A 116 -2.47 13.79 -4.40
CA THR A 116 -1.39 14.04 -5.37
C THR A 116 -0.88 15.49 -5.36
N SER A 117 -1.64 16.42 -4.75
CA SER A 117 -1.27 17.84 -4.61
C SER A 117 -0.77 18.23 -3.20
N ARG A 118 -0.76 17.28 -2.24
CA ARG A 118 -0.54 17.55 -0.81
C ARG A 118 0.92 17.36 -0.36
N TRP A 119 1.82 17.01 -1.28
CA TRP A 119 3.23 16.68 -1.05
C TRP A 119 4.13 17.45 -2.00
#